data_AF-A0A432JNJ1-F1
#
_entry.id   AF-A0A432JNJ1-F1
#
_cell.length_a   1.000
_cell.length_b   1.000
_cell.length_c   1.000
_cell.angle_alpha   90.00
_cell.angle_beta   90.00
_cell.angle_gamma   90.00
#
_symmetry.space_group_name_H-M   'P 1'
#
loop_
_entity.id
_entity.type
_entity.pdbx_description
1 polymer ?
#
loop_
_entity_poly.entity_id
_entity_poly.type
_entity_poly.pdbx_seq_one_letter_code
_entity_poly.pdbx_strand_id
1 'polypeptide(L)'
;MLLKGTIFKFAVVVGAVAILITAVCWSTGSLSGGSKAPEFQAIANWINSRPLTMEQLRGRVVLIDFWTYTCVNCIRTMPYLKDWHAKYDAHGLVIVGVHSPEFEFEKLTGNVADNARDLGLEYAIAQDNDFEAWRAYRNRFWPAKYLVDQEGIIRYNHFGEGAYDETEKQIRRLLESGGADLSAVPKGLQTAEAQIVALASYSRVTRELYGGTKRNMQASGGYAGQVQYYQGGSRVIEYRDIGTHEDGRFYLQGLWYNDEEAVRHARRTENFEDYIALKFSGTSVNAVISPEDQAPFEVRVTLDGRPLGPSETGADMILADGRSYFTVNGGRMYQVVAMPEFEEHELKLSSNSDDFALFAFTFGANSQGP
;
A
#
# COMPACT_ATOMS: atom_id res chain seq x y z
N MET A 1 60.48 -32.88 -50.63
CA MET A 1 60.14 -32.75 -52.06
C MET A 1 58.63 -32.58 -52.19
N LEU A 2 58.19 -31.32 -52.31
CA LEU A 2 57.05 -30.83 -53.09
C LEU A 2 55.70 -31.58 -53.03
N LEU A 3 54.70 -30.95 -52.39
CA LEU A 3 53.37 -30.82 -52.99
C LEU A 3 52.84 -29.39 -52.72
N LYS A 4 52.62 -28.67 -53.82
CA LYS A 4 52.05 -27.31 -53.92
C LYS A 4 50.61 -27.41 -54.42
N GLY A 5 49.79 -26.43 -54.02
CA GLY A 5 48.58 -25.97 -54.71
C GLY A 5 47.30 -26.64 -54.23
N THR A 6 46.17 -25.97 -54.00
CA THR A 6 45.68 -24.76 -54.67
C THR A 6 44.66 -24.03 -53.78
N ILE A 7 44.73 -22.71 -53.77
CA ILE A 7 43.89 -21.78 -53.00
C ILE A 7 42.58 -21.53 -53.77
N PHE A 8 41.43 -21.80 -53.18
CA PHE A 8 40.12 -21.33 -53.66
C PHE A 8 39.78 -20.00 -52.97
N LYS A 9 39.66 -18.92 -53.73
CA LYS A 9 39.11 -17.63 -53.28
C LYS A 9 37.60 -17.65 -53.49
N PHE A 10 36.82 -17.69 -52.42
CA PHE A 10 35.39 -17.36 -52.46
C PHE A 10 35.20 -15.87 -52.22
N ALA A 11 34.55 -15.19 -53.16
CA ALA A 11 34.10 -13.82 -53.01
C ALA A 11 32.86 -13.79 -52.09
N VAL A 12 32.95 -13.07 -50.98
CA VAL A 12 31.80 -12.79 -50.11
C VAL A 12 31.13 -11.52 -50.61
N VAL A 13 29.90 -11.65 -51.12
CA VAL A 13 29.02 -10.52 -51.42
C VAL A 13 28.40 -10.06 -50.09
N VAL A 14 28.78 -8.87 -49.63
CA VAL A 14 28.16 -8.23 -48.46
C VAL A 14 26.93 -7.47 -48.93
N GLY A 15 25.75 -8.07 -48.76
CA GLY A 15 24.47 -7.38 -48.90
C GLY A 15 24.13 -6.67 -47.58
N ALA A 16 24.13 -5.34 -47.58
CA ALA A 16 23.68 -4.54 -46.44
C ALA A 16 22.15 -4.59 -46.35
N VAL A 17 21.62 -5.28 -45.33
CA VAL A 17 20.20 -5.19 -44.95
C VAL A 17 20.09 -4.07 -43.91
N ALA A 18 19.51 -2.94 -44.31
CA ALA A 18 19.14 -1.88 -43.39
C ALA A 18 17.92 -2.32 -42.57
N ILE A 19 18.15 -2.71 -41.31
CA ILE A 19 17.08 -2.94 -40.35
C ILE A 19 16.57 -1.57 -39.90
N LEU A 20 15.41 -1.16 -40.40
CA LEU A 20 14.65 -0.04 -39.84
C LEU A 20 14.13 -0.47 -38.46
N ILE A 21 14.86 -0.10 -37.42
CA ILE A 21 14.36 -0.15 -36.05
C ILE A 21 13.35 1.00 -35.93
N THR A 22 12.06 0.70 -36.10
CA THR A 22 11.00 1.58 -35.64
C THR A 22 11.11 1.65 -34.13
N ALA A 23 11.60 2.78 -33.61
CA ALA A 23 11.55 3.10 -32.21
C ALA A 23 10.07 3.10 -31.77
N VAL A 24 9.62 2.01 -31.16
CA VAL A 24 8.40 2.02 -30.36
C VAL A 24 8.71 2.97 -29.21
N CYS A 25 8.14 4.16 -29.24
CA CYS A 25 8.26 5.12 -28.17
C CYS A 25 7.40 4.61 -27.01
N TRP A 26 8.00 4.01 -26.00
CA TRP A 26 7.30 3.63 -24.78
C TRP A 26 6.92 4.94 -24.07
N SER A 27 5.67 5.38 -24.22
CA SER A 27 5.17 6.54 -23.49
C SER A 27 5.14 6.19 -22.00
N THR A 28 6.02 6.82 -21.23
CA THR A 28 6.20 6.60 -19.78
C THR A 28 5.18 7.35 -18.91
N GLY A 29 4.21 8.04 -19.52
CA GLY A 29 3.17 8.81 -18.82
C GLY A 29 1.91 8.01 -18.50
N SER A 30 1.31 8.31 -17.34
CA SER A 30 -0.06 7.94 -16.99
C SER A 30 -1.05 8.44 -18.06
N LEU A 31 -2.24 7.84 -18.13
CA LEU A 31 -3.31 8.37 -18.99
C LEU A 31 -3.69 9.77 -18.50
N SER A 32 -3.26 10.80 -19.23
CA SER A 32 -3.60 12.19 -19.00
C SER A 32 -4.96 12.55 -19.63
N GLY A 33 -5.49 13.71 -19.23
CA GLY A 33 -6.78 14.21 -19.67
C GLY A 33 -7.00 14.12 -21.18
N GLY A 34 -8.15 13.56 -21.59
CA GLY A 34 -8.55 13.39 -22.99
C GLY A 34 -8.58 11.93 -23.48
N SER A 35 -8.02 10.98 -22.73
CA SER A 35 -8.05 9.55 -23.09
C SER A 35 -9.36 8.88 -22.65
N LYS A 36 -9.90 7.95 -23.44
CA LYS A 36 -10.99 7.07 -23.00
C LYS A 36 -10.53 6.27 -21.77
N ALA A 37 -11.38 6.16 -20.76
CA ALA A 37 -11.14 5.27 -19.63
C ALA A 37 -11.05 3.82 -20.13
N PRO A 38 -9.98 3.07 -19.79
CA PRO A 38 -9.91 1.64 -20.04
C PRO A 38 -11.05 0.88 -19.34
N GLU A 39 -11.39 -0.31 -19.83
CA GLU A 39 -12.37 -1.17 -19.15
C GLU A 39 -11.77 -1.82 -17.90
N PHE A 40 -12.62 -2.21 -16.95
CA PHE A 40 -12.26 -3.03 -15.79
C PHE A 40 -11.94 -4.47 -16.24
N GLN A 41 -10.70 -4.68 -16.70
CA GLN A 41 -10.25 -5.95 -17.26
C GLN A 41 -9.93 -6.98 -16.19
N ALA A 42 -10.32 -8.23 -16.42
CA ALA A 42 -9.97 -9.41 -15.62
C ALA A 42 -10.20 -9.24 -14.10
N ILE A 43 -11.26 -8.53 -13.71
CA ILE A 43 -11.62 -8.38 -12.30
C ILE A 43 -12.02 -9.74 -11.72
N ALA A 44 -11.32 -10.16 -10.67
CA ALA A 44 -11.52 -11.45 -10.04
C ALA A 44 -12.89 -11.53 -9.35
N ASN A 45 -13.26 -10.49 -8.60
CA ASN A 45 -14.53 -10.38 -7.91
C ASN A 45 -14.99 -8.92 -7.81
N TRP A 46 -16.30 -8.75 -7.63
CA TRP A 46 -16.92 -7.47 -7.29
C TRP A 46 -17.51 -7.54 -5.89
N ILE A 47 -17.22 -6.53 -5.07
CA ILE A 47 -17.71 -6.37 -3.71
C ILE A 47 -18.60 -5.11 -3.69
N ASN A 48 -19.67 -5.14 -2.90
CA ASN A 48 -20.71 -4.09 -2.81
C ASN A 48 -21.50 -3.81 -4.10
N SER A 49 -21.21 -4.51 -5.21
CA SER A 49 -21.95 -4.35 -6.46
C SER A 49 -21.92 -5.62 -7.31
N ARG A 50 -22.82 -5.65 -8.31
CA ARG A 50 -22.64 -6.50 -9.49
C ARG A 50 -21.48 -5.97 -10.35
N PRO A 51 -20.91 -6.78 -11.26
CA PRO A 51 -19.91 -6.29 -12.20
C PRO A 51 -20.38 -5.05 -12.97
N LEU A 52 -19.53 -4.02 -12.99
CA LEU A 52 -19.76 -2.79 -13.75
C LEU A 52 -18.87 -2.76 -14.99
N THR A 53 -19.33 -2.08 -16.04
CA THR A 53 -18.52 -1.75 -17.22
C THR A 53 -18.50 -0.24 -17.46
N MET A 54 -17.47 0.26 -18.14
CA MET A 54 -17.41 1.68 -18.50
C MET A 54 -18.54 2.10 -19.45
N GLU A 55 -19.11 1.16 -20.21
CA GLU A 55 -20.31 1.40 -21.02
C GLU A 55 -21.57 1.61 -20.16
N GLN A 56 -21.77 0.79 -19.13
CA GLN A 56 -22.89 0.94 -18.20
C GLN A 56 -22.82 2.24 -17.39
N LEU A 57 -21.60 2.75 -17.17
CA LEU A 57 -21.34 3.97 -16.41
C LEU A 57 -21.41 5.26 -17.26
N ARG A 58 -21.74 5.16 -18.55
CA ARG A 58 -21.99 6.34 -19.41
C ARG A 58 -23.08 7.24 -18.80
N GLY A 59 -22.90 8.56 -18.94
CA GLY A 59 -23.81 9.55 -18.35
C GLY A 59 -23.56 9.84 -16.87
N ARG A 60 -22.67 9.08 -16.21
CA ARG A 60 -22.24 9.31 -14.82
C ARG A 60 -20.83 9.89 -14.80
N VAL A 61 -20.52 10.62 -13.74
CA VAL A 61 -19.13 10.94 -13.41
C VAL A 61 -18.57 9.76 -12.63
N VAL A 62 -17.44 9.20 -13.03
CA VAL A 62 -16.84 8.03 -12.38
C VAL A 62 -15.51 8.40 -11.75
N LEU A 63 -15.38 8.20 -10.44
CA LEU A 63 -14.10 8.26 -9.74
C LEU A 63 -13.57 6.84 -9.54
N ILE A 64 -12.46 6.55 -10.18
CA ILE A 64 -11.75 5.28 -10.03
C ILE A 64 -10.61 5.51 -9.04
N ASP A 65 -10.63 4.74 -7.95
CA ASP A 65 -9.65 4.84 -6.88
C ASP A 65 -8.89 3.53 -6.74
N PHE A 66 -7.60 3.53 -7.07
CA PHE A 66 -6.71 2.40 -6.85
C PHE A 66 -6.24 2.40 -5.39
N TRP A 67 -6.49 1.31 -4.68
CA TRP A 67 -6.22 1.17 -3.26
C TRP A 67 -5.84 -0.28 -2.90
N THR A 68 -5.35 -0.47 -1.68
CA THR A 68 -5.24 -1.78 -1.02
C THR A 68 -5.51 -1.57 0.46
N TYR A 69 -6.02 -2.57 1.17
CA TYR A 69 -6.52 -2.36 2.54
C TYR A 69 -5.41 -2.28 3.61
N THR A 70 -4.17 -2.67 3.30
CA THR A 70 -3.03 -2.48 4.24
C THR A 70 -2.23 -1.20 4.01
N CYS A 71 -2.61 -0.39 3.02
CA CYS A 71 -1.92 0.84 2.66
C CYS A 71 -2.39 2.02 3.53
N VAL A 72 -1.50 2.53 4.39
CA VAL A 72 -1.85 3.64 5.30
C VAL A 72 -2.27 4.92 4.57
N ASN A 73 -1.61 5.24 3.45
CA ASN A 73 -1.93 6.41 2.63
C ASN A 73 -3.35 6.28 2.02
N CYS A 74 -3.75 5.05 1.70
CA CYS A 74 -5.06 4.73 1.18
C CYS A 74 -6.12 4.91 2.27
N ILE A 75 -5.88 4.36 3.46
CA ILE A 75 -6.77 4.50 4.62
C ILE A 75 -6.99 5.97 4.96
N ARG A 76 -5.93 6.80 4.99
CA ARG A 76 -6.05 8.25 5.20
C ARG A 76 -6.84 9.00 4.13
N THR A 77 -6.96 8.42 2.94
CA THR A 77 -7.78 8.98 1.87
C THR A 77 -9.25 8.59 1.99
N MET A 78 -9.58 7.48 2.66
CA MET A 78 -10.94 6.95 2.73
C MET A 78 -11.98 7.90 3.34
N PRO A 79 -11.70 8.75 4.36
CA PRO A 79 -12.67 9.73 4.84
C PRO A 79 -13.20 10.63 3.72
N TYR A 80 -12.34 11.10 2.82
CA TYR A 80 -12.73 11.93 1.68
C TYR A 80 -13.55 11.15 0.65
N LEU A 81 -13.19 9.90 0.36
CA LEU A 81 -13.96 9.05 -0.56
C LEU A 81 -15.36 8.77 -0.01
N LYS A 82 -15.48 8.48 1.29
CA LYS A 82 -16.76 8.27 1.98
C LYS A 82 -17.63 9.53 1.96
N ASP A 83 -17.04 10.69 2.27
CA ASP A 83 -17.72 11.98 2.20
C ASP A 83 -18.20 12.31 0.78
N TRP A 84 -17.35 12.12 -0.24
CA TRP A 84 -17.74 12.35 -1.64
C TRP A 84 -18.80 11.36 -2.11
N HIS A 85 -18.72 10.09 -1.71
CA HIS A 85 -19.77 9.11 -2.01
C HIS A 85 -21.11 9.58 -1.44
N ALA A 86 -21.15 9.90 -0.14
CA ALA A 86 -22.36 10.35 0.54
C ALA A 86 -22.95 11.64 -0.07
N LYS A 87 -22.10 12.61 -0.42
CA LYS A 87 -22.55 13.90 -0.96
C LYS A 87 -23.00 13.84 -2.42
N TYR A 88 -22.32 13.05 -3.25
CA TYR A 88 -22.41 13.20 -4.70
C TYR A 88 -22.98 12.00 -5.44
N ASP A 89 -23.19 10.85 -4.79
CA ASP A 89 -23.79 9.66 -5.42
C ASP A 89 -25.17 9.98 -6.03
N ALA A 90 -26.04 10.62 -5.26
CA ALA A 90 -27.37 11.06 -5.70
C ALA A 90 -27.33 12.13 -6.82
N HIS A 91 -26.19 12.78 -7.01
CA HIS A 91 -25.98 13.81 -8.02
C HIS A 91 -25.31 13.29 -9.29
N GLY A 92 -25.01 11.99 -9.36
CA GLY A 92 -24.47 11.35 -10.56
C GLY A 92 -23.01 10.89 -10.45
N LEU A 93 -22.36 11.05 -9.29
CA LEU A 93 -21.06 10.43 -9.05
C LEU A 93 -21.24 8.91 -8.89
N VAL A 94 -20.25 8.14 -9.34
CA VAL A 94 -20.06 6.73 -9.01
C VAL A 94 -18.60 6.56 -8.62
N ILE A 95 -18.34 5.96 -7.46
CA ILE A 95 -16.98 5.59 -7.05
C ILE A 95 -16.79 4.10 -7.31
N VAL A 96 -15.69 3.74 -7.97
CA VAL A 96 -15.23 2.36 -8.12
C VAL A 96 -13.84 2.24 -7.49
N GLY A 97 -13.78 1.60 -6.32
CA GLY A 97 -12.53 1.28 -5.66
C GLY A 97 -11.89 0.06 -6.32
N VAL A 98 -10.83 0.25 -7.09
CA VAL A 98 -10.06 -0.86 -7.67
C VAL A 98 -9.04 -1.32 -6.64
N HIS A 99 -9.35 -2.44 -5.98
CA HIS A 99 -8.45 -3.07 -5.02
C HIS A 99 -7.38 -3.85 -5.79
N SER A 100 -6.18 -3.30 -5.88
CA SER A 100 -5.01 -3.99 -6.43
C SER A 100 -4.09 -4.38 -5.27
N PRO A 101 -3.85 -5.67 -5.03
CA PRO A 101 -3.20 -6.15 -3.80
C PRO A 101 -1.72 -5.80 -3.76
N GLU A 102 -1.21 -5.35 -2.62
CA GLU A 102 0.22 -5.16 -2.38
C GLU A 102 0.92 -6.47 -1.97
N PHE A 103 0.20 -7.37 -1.31
CA PHE A 103 0.66 -8.67 -0.80
C PHE A 103 -0.28 -9.82 -1.22
N GLU A 104 0.21 -11.06 -1.23
CA GLU A 104 -0.59 -12.22 -1.67
C GLU A 104 -1.84 -12.46 -0.80
N PHE A 105 -1.78 -12.22 0.50
CA PHE A 105 -2.93 -12.40 1.38
C PHE A 105 -4.07 -11.39 1.10
N GLU A 106 -3.78 -10.28 0.42
CA GLU A 106 -4.78 -9.30 -0.01
C GLU A 106 -5.56 -9.77 -1.26
N LYS A 107 -5.14 -10.86 -1.91
CA LYS A 107 -5.90 -11.50 -3.00
C LYS A 107 -7.09 -12.31 -2.53
N LEU A 108 -7.13 -12.66 -1.25
CA LEU A 108 -8.22 -13.43 -0.66
C LEU A 108 -9.47 -12.56 -0.55
N THR A 109 -10.51 -12.89 -1.31
CA THR A 109 -11.76 -12.08 -1.38
C THR A 109 -12.42 -11.89 -0.02
N GLY A 110 -12.35 -12.89 0.87
CA GLY A 110 -12.83 -12.77 2.25
C GLY A 110 -12.14 -11.63 3.00
N ASN A 111 -10.80 -11.56 2.93
CA ASN A 111 -10.05 -10.49 3.57
C ASN A 111 -10.40 -9.12 3.01
N VAL A 112 -10.54 -8.98 1.69
CA VAL A 112 -10.92 -7.70 1.06
C VAL A 112 -12.32 -7.28 1.51
N ALA A 113 -13.28 -8.21 1.52
CA ALA A 113 -14.66 -7.93 1.92
C ALA A 113 -14.76 -7.56 3.40
N ASP A 114 -14.04 -8.27 4.27
CA ASP A 114 -14.03 -8.00 5.71
C ASP A 114 -13.38 -6.64 6.02
N ASN A 115 -12.22 -6.34 5.45
CA ASN A 115 -11.57 -5.05 5.64
C ASN A 115 -12.37 -3.90 5.01
N ALA A 116 -13.00 -4.10 3.84
CA ALA A 116 -13.86 -3.08 3.24
C ALA A 116 -15.06 -2.74 4.15
N ARG A 117 -15.66 -3.75 4.79
CA ARG A 117 -16.73 -3.56 5.77
C ARG A 117 -16.22 -2.84 7.02
N ASP A 118 -15.09 -3.25 7.58
CA ASP A 118 -14.53 -2.67 8.80
C ASP A 118 -14.10 -1.20 8.59
N LEU A 119 -13.67 -0.85 7.37
CA LEU A 119 -13.32 0.52 6.96
C LEU A 119 -14.55 1.38 6.59
N GLY A 120 -15.74 0.77 6.54
CA GLY A 120 -17.00 1.44 6.20
C GLY A 120 -17.10 1.85 4.73
N LEU A 121 -16.57 1.03 3.82
CA LEU A 121 -16.64 1.28 2.39
C LEU A 121 -17.93 0.72 1.80
N GLU A 122 -18.78 1.61 1.28
CA GLU A 122 -20.10 1.25 0.73
C GLU A 122 -20.15 1.26 -0.80
N TYR A 123 -19.22 1.96 -1.45
CA TYR A 123 -19.13 2.02 -2.90
C TYR A 123 -18.63 0.71 -3.52
N ALA A 124 -18.80 0.59 -4.85
CA ALA A 124 -18.42 -0.60 -5.62
C ALA A 124 -16.90 -0.85 -5.55
N ILE A 125 -16.49 -2.09 -5.34
CA ILE A 125 -15.08 -2.49 -5.28
C ILE A 125 -14.80 -3.56 -6.32
N ALA A 126 -13.81 -3.31 -7.18
CA ALA A 126 -13.32 -4.23 -8.19
C ALA A 126 -12.01 -4.85 -7.71
N GLN A 127 -11.97 -6.16 -7.50
CA GLN A 127 -10.78 -6.86 -7.02
C GLN A 127 -9.85 -7.22 -8.20
N ASP A 128 -8.77 -6.47 -8.37
CA ASP A 128 -7.80 -6.54 -9.47
C ASP A 128 -6.56 -7.35 -9.08
N ASN A 129 -6.75 -8.64 -8.76
CA ASN A 129 -5.71 -9.53 -8.23
C ASN A 129 -4.50 -9.70 -9.15
N ASP A 130 -4.71 -9.61 -10.46
CA ASP A 130 -3.67 -9.81 -11.47
C ASP A 130 -3.13 -8.49 -12.04
N PHE A 131 -3.54 -7.35 -11.48
CA PHE A 131 -3.12 -6.00 -11.88
C PHE A 131 -3.46 -5.65 -13.34
N GLU A 132 -4.50 -6.24 -13.93
CA GLU A 132 -4.89 -5.97 -15.31
C GLU A 132 -5.51 -4.57 -15.43
N ALA A 133 -6.41 -4.19 -14.51
CA ALA A 133 -6.94 -2.83 -14.47
C ALA A 133 -5.82 -1.82 -14.14
N TRP A 134 -4.97 -2.13 -13.16
CA TRP A 134 -3.80 -1.33 -12.81
C TRP A 134 -2.90 -1.02 -14.03
N ARG A 135 -2.55 -2.06 -14.80
CA ARG A 135 -1.73 -1.91 -16.01
C ARG A 135 -2.46 -1.15 -17.11
N ALA A 136 -3.75 -1.42 -17.31
CA ALA A 136 -4.56 -0.73 -18.33
C ALA A 136 -4.62 0.79 -18.09
N TYR A 137 -4.71 1.21 -16.82
CA TYR A 137 -4.67 2.62 -16.41
C TYR A 137 -3.25 3.22 -16.34
N ARG A 138 -2.22 2.39 -16.58
CA ARG A 138 -0.81 2.75 -16.43
C ARG A 138 -0.50 3.31 -15.03
N ASN A 139 -1.19 2.76 -14.03
CA ASN A 139 -1.00 3.18 -12.64
C ASN A 139 0.36 2.72 -12.10
N ARG A 140 0.84 3.41 -11.07
CA ARG A 140 2.13 3.14 -10.43
C ARG A 140 2.12 3.29 -8.91
N PHE A 141 1.03 3.79 -8.33
CA PHE A 141 1.01 4.18 -6.92
C PHE A 141 -0.31 3.81 -6.25
N TRP A 142 -0.21 3.61 -4.94
CA TRP A 142 -1.33 3.57 -4.01
C TRP A 142 -1.25 4.79 -3.06
N PRO A 143 -2.36 5.52 -2.82
CA PRO A 143 -3.56 5.52 -3.64
C PRO A 143 -3.33 6.22 -4.99
N ALA A 144 -4.22 5.99 -5.95
CA ALA A 144 -4.26 6.76 -7.19
C ALA A 144 -5.70 6.96 -7.67
N LYS A 145 -5.99 8.14 -8.22
CA LYS A 145 -7.33 8.55 -8.64
C LYS A 145 -7.38 8.87 -10.11
N TYR A 146 -8.45 8.44 -10.76
CA TYR A 146 -8.79 8.83 -12.13
C TYR A 146 -10.25 9.24 -12.17
N LEU A 147 -10.50 10.48 -12.56
CA LEU A 147 -11.83 11.03 -12.67
C LEU A 147 -12.25 11.06 -14.15
N VAL A 148 -13.36 10.41 -14.42
CA VAL A 148 -13.91 10.18 -15.74
C VAL A 148 -15.24 10.92 -15.88
N ASP A 149 -15.45 11.60 -17.00
CA ASP A 149 -16.72 12.29 -17.28
C ASP A 149 -17.81 11.35 -17.84
N GLN A 150 -18.96 11.95 -18.14
CA GLN A 150 -20.17 11.30 -18.64
C GLN A 150 -19.94 10.60 -19.99
N GLU A 151 -19.03 11.12 -20.81
CA GLU A 151 -18.58 10.51 -22.08
C GLU A 151 -17.47 9.48 -21.87
N GLY A 152 -17.23 9.07 -20.62
CA GLY A 152 -16.21 8.13 -20.13
C GLY A 152 -14.80 8.44 -20.62
N ILE A 153 -14.45 9.72 -20.63
CA ILE A 153 -13.12 10.20 -20.92
C ILE A 153 -12.49 10.67 -19.61
N ILE A 154 -11.23 10.30 -19.38
CA ILE A 154 -10.47 10.75 -18.23
C ILE A 154 -10.25 12.26 -18.35
N ARG A 155 -10.59 13.01 -17.30
CA ARG A 155 -10.46 14.47 -17.21
C ARG A 155 -9.46 14.92 -16.16
N TYR A 156 -9.24 14.10 -15.15
CA TYR A 156 -8.31 14.39 -14.06
C TYR A 156 -7.72 13.08 -13.52
N ASN A 157 -6.48 13.16 -13.03
CA ASN A 157 -5.85 12.07 -12.31
C ASN A 157 -4.93 12.62 -11.21
N HIS A 158 -4.75 11.85 -10.14
CA HIS A 158 -3.88 12.17 -9.02
C HIS A 158 -3.16 10.92 -8.53
N PHE A 159 -1.86 11.03 -8.29
CA PHE A 159 -1.05 9.95 -7.70
C PHE A 159 -0.63 10.32 -6.30
N GLY A 160 -0.77 9.36 -5.38
CA GLY A 160 -0.47 9.54 -3.98
C GLY A 160 -1.64 10.10 -3.17
N GLU A 161 -1.36 10.27 -1.89
CA GLU A 161 -2.26 10.90 -0.92
C GLU A 161 -2.31 12.42 -1.10
N GLY A 162 -3.49 13.01 -0.90
CA GLY A 162 -3.67 14.46 -0.93
C GLY A 162 -4.49 14.98 -2.10
N ALA A 163 -4.30 16.27 -2.40
CA ALA A 163 -5.05 17.03 -3.40
C ALA A 163 -6.58 16.89 -3.29
N TYR A 164 -7.11 16.74 -2.07
CA TYR A 164 -8.52 16.47 -1.82
C TYR A 164 -9.42 17.62 -2.31
N ASP A 165 -9.09 18.87 -1.97
CA ASP A 165 -9.86 20.04 -2.40
C ASP A 165 -9.90 20.17 -3.93
N GLU A 166 -8.77 19.93 -4.59
CA GLU A 166 -8.70 19.98 -6.05
C GLU A 166 -9.46 18.81 -6.68
N THR A 167 -9.37 17.60 -6.11
CA THR A 167 -10.14 16.43 -6.56
C THR A 167 -11.64 16.69 -6.45
N GLU A 168 -12.12 17.16 -5.30
CA GLU A 168 -13.53 17.48 -5.08
C GLU A 168 -14.02 18.58 -6.04
N LYS A 169 -13.19 19.62 -6.26
CA LYS A 169 -13.49 20.66 -7.24
C LYS A 169 -13.66 20.10 -8.65
N GLN A 170 -12.83 19.14 -9.08
CA GLN A 170 -12.99 18.49 -10.39
C GLN A 170 -14.25 17.61 -10.43
N ILE A 171 -14.55 16.86 -9.36
CA ILE A 171 -15.80 16.08 -9.24
C ILE A 171 -17.00 16.99 -9.47
N ARG A 172 -17.10 18.07 -8.69
CA ARG A 172 -18.21 19.02 -8.77
C ARG A 172 -18.33 19.65 -10.14
N ARG A 173 -17.21 20.07 -10.74
CA ARG A 173 -17.19 20.65 -12.08
C ARG A 173 -17.79 19.70 -13.12
N LEU A 174 -17.42 18.41 -13.08
CA LEU A 174 -17.95 17.44 -14.04
C LEU A 174 -19.45 17.17 -13.79
N LEU A 175 -19.88 17.07 -12.53
CA LEU A 175 -21.29 16.90 -12.19
C LEU A 175 -22.13 18.10 -12.65
N GLU A 176 -21.68 19.33 -12.38
CA GLU A 176 -22.33 20.58 -12.81
C GLU A 176 -22.37 20.68 -14.35
N SER A 177 -21.32 20.24 -15.05
CA SER A 177 -21.33 20.19 -16.53
C SER A 177 -22.35 19.19 -17.09
N GLY A 178 -22.73 18.18 -16.30
CA GLY A 178 -23.82 17.25 -16.59
C GLY A 178 -25.19 17.73 -16.12
N GLY A 179 -25.31 18.95 -15.59
CA GLY A 179 -26.57 19.56 -15.17
C GLY A 179 -26.94 19.36 -13.69
N ALA A 180 -26.05 18.83 -12.85
CA ALA A 180 -26.32 18.73 -11.41
C ALA A 180 -26.30 20.12 -10.73
N ASP A 181 -27.30 20.41 -9.91
CA ASP A 181 -27.26 21.58 -9.00
C ASP A 181 -26.62 21.16 -7.67
N LEU A 182 -25.44 21.70 -7.40
CA LEU A 182 -24.67 21.44 -6.18
C LEU A 182 -24.61 22.66 -5.25
N SER A 183 -25.40 23.70 -5.49
CA SER A 183 -25.36 24.97 -4.74
C SER A 183 -25.59 24.78 -3.23
N ALA A 184 -26.42 23.80 -2.86
CA ALA A 184 -26.71 23.44 -1.46
C ALA A 184 -25.77 22.38 -0.87
N VAL A 185 -24.90 21.75 -1.67
CA VAL A 185 -24.01 20.68 -1.21
C VAL A 185 -22.71 21.30 -0.67
N PRO A 186 -22.38 21.14 0.63
CA PRO A 186 -21.20 21.75 1.22
C PRO A 186 -19.91 21.16 0.66
N LYS A 187 -18.89 22.02 0.47
CA LYS A 187 -17.56 21.65 -0.03
C LYS A 187 -16.63 21.30 1.12
N GLY A 188 -15.69 20.38 0.88
CA GLY A 188 -14.70 19.97 1.85
C GLY A 188 -15.27 19.03 2.91
N LEU A 189 -14.37 18.26 3.52
CA LEU A 189 -14.71 17.34 4.59
C LEU A 189 -15.28 18.14 5.77
N GLN A 190 -16.50 17.81 6.21
CA GLN A 190 -17.20 18.56 7.25
C GLN A 190 -16.93 18.03 8.68
N THR A 191 -16.22 16.90 8.79
CA THR A 191 -15.92 16.26 10.07
C THR A 191 -14.70 16.89 10.73
N ALA A 192 -14.56 16.70 12.05
CA ALA A 192 -13.37 17.11 12.80
C ALA A 192 -12.07 16.48 12.24
N GLU A 193 -12.18 15.37 11.52
CA GLU A 193 -11.08 14.70 10.78
C GLU A 193 -10.45 15.62 9.73
N ALA A 194 -11.19 16.62 9.22
CA ALA A 194 -10.71 17.57 8.20
C ALA A 194 -9.57 18.46 8.70
N GLN A 195 -9.50 18.71 10.01
CA GLN A 195 -8.45 19.52 10.63
C GLN A 195 -7.15 18.73 10.85
N ILE A 196 -7.17 17.40 10.73
CA ILE A 196 -6.05 16.51 11.09
C ILE A 196 -5.12 16.24 9.89
N VAL A 197 -5.62 16.39 8.66
CA VAL A 197 -4.94 15.95 7.43
C VAL A 197 -4.05 17.05 6.80
N ALA A 198 -4.21 18.31 7.21
CA ALA A 198 -3.47 19.42 6.63
C ALA A 198 -2.07 19.57 7.25
N LEU A 199 -1.04 19.13 6.49
CA LEU A 199 0.42 19.35 6.63
C LEU A 199 1.27 18.12 7.01
N ALA A 200 1.09 16.99 6.32
CA ALA A 200 2.14 15.96 6.25
C ALA A 200 3.11 16.23 5.08
N SER A 201 3.91 17.29 5.20
CA SER A 201 5.14 17.44 4.41
C SER A 201 6.31 17.60 5.36
N TYR A 202 6.66 16.49 6.01
CA TYR A 202 7.93 16.37 6.69
C TYR A 202 8.72 15.27 5.99
N SER A 203 9.78 15.65 5.27
CA SER A 203 10.82 14.75 4.76
C SER A 203 11.58 14.01 5.87
N ARG A 204 11.04 13.97 7.08
CA ARG A 204 11.60 13.39 8.30
C ARG A 204 10.80 12.18 8.80
N VAL A 205 9.59 11.92 8.28
CA VAL A 205 8.86 10.71 8.66
C VAL A 205 9.62 9.50 8.15
N THR A 206 9.76 8.47 8.99
CA THR A 206 10.37 7.21 8.57
C THR A 206 9.60 6.65 7.38
N ARG A 207 10.33 6.29 6.32
CA ARG A 207 9.73 5.64 5.15
C ARG A 207 9.16 4.28 5.53
N GLU A 208 8.22 3.78 4.74
CA GLU A 208 7.72 2.40 4.88
C GLU A 208 8.87 1.38 4.83
N LEU A 209 8.85 0.45 5.78
CA LEU A 209 9.88 -0.58 5.94
C LEU A 209 9.26 -1.93 5.65
N TYR A 210 9.72 -2.60 4.60
CA TYR A 210 9.21 -3.92 4.22
C TYR A 210 9.98 -5.03 4.93
N GLY A 211 9.29 -6.08 5.36
CA GLY A 211 9.88 -7.27 6.00
C GLY A 211 10.41 -8.30 5.01
N GLY A 212 9.80 -8.40 3.82
CA GLY A 212 10.14 -9.40 2.81
C GLY A 212 11.39 -9.10 1.98
N THR A 213 12.04 -10.17 1.52
CA THR A 213 13.28 -10.10 0.74
C THR A 213 13.09 -9.44 -0.62
N LYS A 214 11.92 -9.63 -1.27
CA LYS A 214 11.60 -9.09 -2.61
C LYS A 214 11.75 -7.58 -2.67
N ARG A 215 11.42 -6.86 -1.59
CA ARG A 215 11.57 -5.39 -1.50
C ARG A 215 12.87 -4.98 -0.83
N ASN A 216 13.36 -5.75 0.14
CA ASN A 216 14.65 -5.46 0.78
C ASN A 216 15.84 -5.54 -0.18
N MET A 217 15.79 -6.42 -1.19
CA MET A 217 16.89 -6.66 -2.14
C MET A 217 16.86 -5.75 -3.38
N GLN A 218 15.89 -4.83 -3.49
CA GLN A 218 15.84 -3.85 -4.58
C GLN A 218 16.76 -2.66 -4.31
N ALA A 219 17.05 -1.87 -5.34
CA ALA A 219 17.91 -0.68 -5.22
C ALA A 219 17.37 0.35 -4.19
N SER A 220 16.05 0.45 -4.05
CA SER A 220 15.38 1.28 -3.04
C SER A 220 15.17 0.59 -1.70
N GLY A 221 15.61 -0.67 -1.55
CA GLY A 221 15.43 -1.50 -0.37
C GLY A 221 16.38 -1.17 0.77
N GLY A 222 16.92 -2.19 1.43
CA GLY A 222 17.89 -2.01 2.53
C GLY A 222 17.26 -1.74 3.90
N TYR A 223 16.06 -2.26 4.18
CA TYR A 223 15.31 -1.96 5.41
C TYR A 223 15.79 -2.80 6.60
N ALA A 224 16.24 -4.03 6.39
CA ALA A 224 16.89 -4.81 7.46
C ALA A 224 18.28 -4.21 7.77
N GLY A 225 18.58 -4.01 9.05
CA GLY A 225 19.87 -3.48 9.52
C GLY A 225 20.97 -4.52 9.71
N GLN A 226 20.61 -5.80 9.80
CA GLN A 226 21.57 -6.89 9.99
C GLN A 226 22.01 -7.48 8.65
N VAL A 227 23.32 -7.52 8.39
CA VAL A 227 23.86 -8.08 7.13
C VAL A 227 23.49 -9.55 6.92
N GLN A 228 23.30 -10.31 8.01
CA GLN A 228 22.88 -11.71 7.95
C GLN A 228 21.54 -11.87 7.21
N TYR A 229 20.65 -10.86 7.27
CA TYR A 229 19.38 -10.86 6.56
C TYR A 229 19.56 -11.07 5.05
N TYR A 230 20.54 -10.38 4.46
CA TYR A 230 20.80 -10.42 3.01
C TYR A 230 21.65 -11.61 2.57
N GLN A 231 22.25 -12.32 3.54
CA GLN A 231 23.04 -13.54 3.33
C GLN A 231 22.23 -14.81 3.60
N GLY A 232 21.00 -14.64 4.07
CA GLY A 232 20.18 -15.67 4.69
C GLY A 232 19.82 -16.82 3.77
N GLY A 233 19.43 -16.54 2.52
CA GLY A 233 18.74 -17.51 1.67
C GLY A 233 17.41 -17.98 2.29
N SER A 234 16.83 -19.04 1.75
CA SER A 234 15.57 -19.64 2.23
C SER A 234 15.76 -20.56 3.44
N ARG A 235 16.34 -20.06 4.53
CA ARG A 235 16.50 -20.81 5.79
C ARG A 235 16.20 -19.97 7.01
N VAL A 236 15.96 -20.64 8.13
CA VAL A 236 15.88 -20.01 9.46
C VAL A 236 17.27 -19.53 9.89
N ILE A 237 17.32 -18.33 10.46
CA ILE A 237 18.54 -17.66 10.93
C ILE A 237 18.32 -17.22 12.37
N GLU A 238 19.33 -17.44 13.21
CA GLU A 238 19.39 -16.85 14.54
C GLU A 238 20.01 -15.46 14.47
N TYR A 239 19.20 -14.45 14.76
CA TYR A 239 19.62 -13.06 14.83
C TYR A 239 19.92 -12.66 16.27
N ARG A 240 20.93 -11.80 16.40
CA ARG A 240 21.30 -11.17 17.66
C ARG A 240 21.26 -9.66 17.48
N ASP A 241 20.36 -9.03 18.21
CA ASP A 241 20.32 -7.59 18.36
C ASP A 241 21.43 -7.16 19.33
N ILE A 242 22.22 -6.16 18.94
CA ILE A 242 23.32 -5.59 19.73
C ILE A 242 22.94 -4.26 20.39
N GLY A 243 21.68 -3.83 20.25
CA GLY A 243 21.10 -2.64 20.88
C GLY A 243 21.40 -1.31 20.18
N THR A 244 22.00 -1.33 18.99
CA THR A 244 22.23 -0.11 18.19
C THR A 244 21.39 -0.16 16.93
N HIS A 245 20.46 0.79 16.80
CA HIS A 245 19.51 0.85 15.70
C HIS A 245 19.65 2.15 14.89
N GLU A 246 19.79 2.03 13.58
CA GLU A 246 19.72 3.15 12.64
C GLU A 246 18.26 3.49 12.33
N ASP A 247 17.98 4.78 12.13
CA ASP A 247 16.69 5.22 11.61
C ASP A 247 16.43 4.65 10.21
N GLY A 248 15.16 4.34 9.92
CA GLY A 248 14.77 3.75 8.65
C GLY A 248 15.20 2.29 8.47
N ARG A 249 15.52 1.59 9.56
CA ARG A 249 15.85 0.17 9.56
C ARG A 249 15.19 -0.60 10.70
N PHE A 250 14.95 -1.89 10.46
CA PHE A 250 14.53 -2.84 11.48
C PHE A 250 15.63 -3.89 11.77
N TYR A 251 15.57 -4.46 12.96
CA TYR A 251 16.54 -5.38 13.53
C TYR A 251 15.81 -6.53 14.19
N LEU A 252 16.37 -7.73 14.10
CA LEU A 252 15.77 -8.95 14.59
C LEU A 252 16.57 -9.49 15.77
N GLN A 253 15.85 -10.07 16.73
CA GLN A 253 16.39 -10.88 17.82
C GLN A 253 15.67 -12.23 17.80
N GLY A 254 16.41 -13.33 17.82
CA GLY A 254 15.84 -14.68 17.86
C GLY A 254 15.84 -15.42 16.53
N LEU A 255 14.96 -16.41 16.36
CA LEU A 255 14.91 -17.25 15.16
C LEU A 255 13.87 -16.72 14.16
N TRP A 256 14.34 -16.39 12.95
CA TRP A 256 13.49 -15.82 11.90
C TRP A 256 13.74 -16.46 10.54
N TYR A 257 12.69 -16.54 9.73
CA TYR A 257 12.71 -16.94 8.33
C TYR A 257 12.33 -15.74 7.45
N ASN A 258 13.16 -15.41 6.47
CA ASN A 258 12.90 -14.27 5.58
C ASN A 258 12.34 -14.81 4.25
N ASP A 259 11.04 -14.60 3.99
CA ASP A 259 10.43 -14.98 2.73
C ASP A 259 10.43 -13.81 1.72
N GLU A 260 9.72 -13.96 0.59
CA GLU A 260 9.64 -12.92 -0.43
C GLU A 260 8.88 -11.65 0.03
N GLU A 261 7.79 -11.79 0.79
CA GLU A 261 6.88 -10.71 1.19
C GLU A 261 6.99 -10.31 2.66
N ALA A 262 7.42 -11.22 3.54
CA ALA A 262 7.47 -11.02 4.98
C ALA A 262 8.74 -11.56 5.64
N VAL A 263 8.95 -11.14 6.88
CA VAL A 263 9.84 -11.80 7.84
C VAL A 263 9.00 -12.53 8.89
N ARG A 264 9.25 -13.84 9.04
CA ARG A 264 8.45 -14.76 9.85
C ARG A 264 9.20 -15.18 11.08
N HIS A 265 8.51 -15.18 12.20
CA HIS A 265 9.02 -15.74 13.44
C HIS A 265 9.07 -17.27 13.30
N ALA A 266 10.21 -17.88 13.61
CA ALA A 266 10.45 -19.29 13.26
C ALA A 266 10.27 -20.26 14.44
N ARG A 267 9.74 -19.79 15.58
CA ARG A 267 9.44 -20.62 16.75
C ARG A 267 8.37 -19.99 17.63
N ARG A 268 7.80 -20.78 18.53
CA ARG A 268 7.05 -20.25 19.67
C ARG A 268 8.01 -19.81 20.78
N THR A 269 7.64 -18.76 21.49
CA THR A 269 8.37 -18.28 22.67
C THR A 269 7.41 -18.12 23.84
N GLU A 270 7.85 -18.45 25.05
CA GLU A 270 7.01 -18.29 26.25
C GLU A 270 7.18 -16.92 26.90
N ASN A 271 8.37 -16.33 26.78
CA ASN A 271 8.74 -15.10 27.46
C ASN A 271 8.85 -13.89 26.51
N PHE A 272 8.42 -14.06 25.25
CA PHE A 272 8.52 -13.02 24.22
C PHE A 272 9.97 -12.54 24.01
N GLU A 273 10.92 -13.47 24.10
CA GLU A 273 12.35 -13.20 23.96
C GLU A 273 12.80 -12.87 22.52
N ASP A 274 11.98 -13.21 21.54
CA ASP A 274 12.21 -12.94 20.12
C ASP A 274 11.39 -11.72 19.69
N TYR A 275 12.04 -10.79 19.00
CA TYR A 275 11.42 -9.51 18.65
C TYR A 275 11.98 -8.90 17.37
N ILE A 276 11.21 -7.95 16.85
CA ILE A 276 11.63 -6.99 15.84
C ILE A 276 11.73 -5.63 16.50
N ALA A 277 12.88 -4.98 16.38
CA ALA A 277 13.13 -3.63 16.87
C ALA A 277 13.33 -2.66 15.69
N LEU A 278 12.90 -1.42 15.84
CA LEU A 278 13.23 -0.35 14.90
C LEU A 278 13.33 0.98 15.62
N LYS A 279 14.16 1.87 15.07
CA LYS A 279 14.08 3.30 15.36
C LYS A 279 13.20 3.95 14.30
N PHE A 280 12.28 4.81 14.73
CA PHE A 280 11.41 5.56 13.83
C PHE A 280 11.25 7.00 14.25
N SER A 281 10.81 7.82 13.29
CA SER A 281 10.48 9.23 13.40
C SER A 281 9.06 9.43 12.88
N GLY A 282 8.14 9.86 13.73
CA GLY A 282 6.73 9.98 13.36
C GLY A 282 5.81 10.23 14.56
N THR A 283 4.54 10.36 14.27
CA THR A 283 3.47 10.43 15.28
C THR A 283 2.71 9.11 15.40
N SER A 284 2.84 8.22 14.42
CA SER A 284 2.20 6.91 14.46
C SER A 284 3.02 5.83 13.78
N VAL A 285 2.82 4.59 14.25
CA VAL A 285 3.39 3.38 13.67
C VAL A 285 2.28 2.35 13.49
N ASN A 286 2.19 1.77 12.30
CA ASN A 286 1.35 0.61 12.03
C ASN A 286 2.21 -0.57 11.60
N ALA A 287 1.75 -1.78 11.90
CA ALA A 287 2.38 -3.03 11.48
C ALA A 287 1.41 -3.82 10.59
N VAL A 288 1.85 -4.18 9.39
CA VAL A 288 1.12 -5.08 8.50
C VAL A 288 1.53 -6.51 8.82
N ILE A 289 0.60 -7.28 9.38
CA ILE A 289 0.85 -8.62 9.89
C ILE A 289 -0.24 -9.56 9.35
N SER A 290 0.15 -10.77 8.95
CA SER A 290 -0.80 -11.84 8.64
C SER A 290 -0.37 -13.16 9.28
N PRO A 291 -1.26 -13.85 10.01
CA PRO A 291 -1.02 -15.22 10.49
C PRO A 291 -1.03 -16.23 9.34
N GLU A 292 -0.34 -17.37 9.50
CA GLU A 292 -0.48 -18.52 8.60
C GLU A 292 -1.73 -19.35 8.93
N ASP A 293 -1.82 -19.84 10.16
CA ASP A 293 -2.87 -20.78 10.58
C ASP A 293 -4.14 -20.08 11.13
N GLN A 294 -4.22 -18.75 11.02
CA GLN A 294 -5.32 -17.88 11.49
C GLN A 294 -5.65 -17.96 13.00
N ALA A 295 -4.92 -18.75 13.78
CA ALA A 295 -5.08 -18.81 15.23
C ALA A 295 -4.64 -17.46 15.85
N PRO A 296 -5.47 -16.82 16.69
CA PRO A 296 -5.09 -15.56 17.29
C PRO A 296 -3.89 -15.70 18.24
N PHE A 297 -2.99 -14.73 18.21
CA PHE A 297 -1.83 -14.68 19.11
C PHE A 297 -1.52 -13.26 19.59
N GLU A 298 -0.74 -13.15 20.67
CA GLU A 298 -0.37 -11.88 21.29
C GLU A 298 0.94 -11.36 20.68
N VAL A 299 0.99 -10.05 20.44
CA VAL A 299 2.23 -9.32 20.16
C VAL A 299 2.41 -8.27 21.24
N ARG A 300 3.46 -8.42 22.05
CA ARG A 300 3.86 -7.42 23.03
C ARG A 300 4.60 -6.28 22.35
N VAL A 301 4.34 -5.08 22.82
CA VAL A 301 4.91 -3.86 22.25
C VAL A 301 5.56 -3.06 23.35
N THR A 302 6.76 -2.56 23.11
CA THR A 302 7.41 -1.57 23.98
C THR A 302 7.90 -0.39 23.17
N LEU A 303 7.80 0.81 23.73
CA LEU A 303 8.34 2.06 23.21
C LEU A 303 9.44 2.52 24.17
N ASP A 304 10.65 2.75 23.66
CA ASP A 304 11.84 3.13 24.43
C ASP A 304 12.13 2.20 25.63
N GLY A 305 11.91 0.90 25.42
CA GLY A 305 12.16 -0.14 26.42
C GLY A 305 11.12 -0.24 27.55
N ARG A 306 10.02 0.52 27.46
CA ARG A 306 8.90 0.45 28.42
C ARG A 306 7.57 0.13 27.71
N PRO A 307 6.56 -0.37 28.42
CA PRO A 307 5.19 -0.43 27.89
C PRO A 307 4.69 0.95 27.42
N LEU A 308 3.79 0.94 26.43
CA LEU A 308 3.16 2.15 25.90
C LEU A 308 2.26 2.80 26.96
N GLY A 309 2.27 4.13 26.99
CA GLY A 309 1.33 4.92 27.78
C GLY A 309 0.01 5.18 27.05
N PRO A 310 -1.06 5.60 27.78
CA PRO A 310 -2.37 5.88 27.18
C PRO A 310 -2.35 6.93 26.05
N SER A 311 -1.41 7.87 26.07
CA SER A 311 -1.24 8.92 25.05
C SER A 311 -0.37 8.50 23.86
N GLU A 312 0.12 7.25 23.85
CA GLU A 312 1.05 6.71 22.85
C GLU A 312 0.46 5.48 22.12
N THR A 313 -0.80 5.16 22.42
CA THR A 313 -1.44 3.88 22.12
C THR A 313 -2.30 3.98 20.87
N GLY A 314 -1.97 3.17 19.85
CA GLY A 314 -2.80 3.02 18.65
C GLY A 314 -4.10 2.25 18.91
N ALA A 315 -5.05 2.29 17.97
CA ALA A 315 -6.41 1.79 18.18
C ALA A 315 -6.50 0.27 18.46
N ASP A 316 -5.51 -0.52 18.04
CA ASP A 316 -5.50 -1.97 18.23
C ASP A 316 -4.85 -2.42 19.55
N MET A 317 -4.23 -1.48 20.26
CA MET A 317 -3.46 -1.78 21.46
C MET A 317 -4.33 -1.94 22.70
N ILE A 318 -3.94 -2.89 23.53
CA ILE A 318 -4.51 -3.20 24.83
C ILE A 318 -3.45 -2.89 25.90
N LEU A 319 -3.83 -2.06 26.87
CA LEU A 319 -3.02 -1.76 28.05
C LEU A 319 -3.59 -2.50 29.26
N ALA A 320 -2.91 -3.54 29.74
CA ALA A 320 -3.35 -4.32 30.88
C ALA A 320 -2.17 -4.90 31.66
N ASP A 321 -2.30 -4.95 32.99
CA ASP A 321 -1.31 -5.56 33.91
C ASP A 321 0.12 -4.99 33.76
N GLY A 322 0.23 -3.69 33.46
CA GLY A 322 1.52 -3.05 33.21
C GLY A 322 2.19 -3.50 31.91
N ARG A 323 1.43 -4.07 30.97
CA ARG A 323 1.88 -4.48 29.63
C ARG A 323 1.10 -3.71 28.57
N SER A 324 1.72 -3.56 27.40
CA SER A 324 1.09 -3.11 26.16
C SER A 324 1.23 -4.20 25.11
N TYR A 325 0.11 -4.63 24.54
CA TYR A 325 0.08 -5.68 23.53
C TYR A 325 -1.12 -5.51 22.60
N PHE A 326 -1.13 -6.19 21.47
CA PHE A 326 -2.33 -6.34 20.64
C PHE A 326 -2.50 -7.81 20.25
N THR A 327 -3.71 -8.17 19.81
CA THR A 327 -4.01 -9.52 19.32
C THR A 327 -4.02 -9.52 17.81
N VAL A 328 -3.19 -10.37 17.21
CA VAL A 328 -3.25 -10.65 15.77
C VAL A 328 -4.35 -11.68 15.55
N ASN A 329 -5.31 -11.38 14.69
CA ASN A 329 -6.48 -12.22 14.41
C ASN A 329 -6.82 -12.32 12.92
N GLY A 330 -5.96 -11.79 12.05
CA GLY A 330 -6.14 -11.81 10.60
C GLY A 330 -5.07 -11.00 9.87
N GLY A 331 -5.00 -11.16 8.55
CA GLY A 331 -4.10 -10.41 7.67
C GLY A 331 -4.60 -8.99 7.44
N ARG A 332 -4.03 -8.02 8.17
CA ARG A 332 -4.39 -6.59 8.08
C ARG A 332 -3.28 -5.69 8.61
N MET A 333 -3.53 -4.38 8.54
CA MET A 333 -2.73 -3.38 9.24
C MET A 333 -3.24 -3.21 10.68
N TYR A 334 -2.32 -3.25 11.63
CA TYR A 334 -2.55 -3.02 13.06
C TYR A 334 -1.97 -1.66 13.47
N GLN A 335 -2.77 -0.82 14.12
CA GLN A 335 -2.39 0.50 14.61
C GLN A 335 -1.73 0.37 15.99
N VAL A 336 -0.40 0.48 16.02
CA VAL A 336 0.40 0.16 17.20
C VAL A 336 0.70 1.39 18.05
N VAL A 337 1.24 2.44 17.42
CA VAL A 337 1.60 3.69 18.11
C VAL A 337 0.76 4.82 17.55
N ALA A 338 0.23 5.68 18.42
CA ALA A 338 -0.38 6.95 18.05
C ALA A 338 -0.06 7.99 19.14
N MET A 339 0.59 9.08 18.74
CA MET A 339 1.14 10.11 19.62
C MET A 339 0.73 11.50 19.14
N PRO A 340 0.59 12.48 20.06
CA PRO A 340 0.19 13.84 19.70
C PRO A 340 1.31 14.65 19.04
N GLU A 341 2.58 14.30 19.32
CA GLU A 341 3.75 15.05 18.88
C GLU A 341 4.65 14.18 17.99
N PHE A 342 5.34 14.83 17.05
CA PHE A 342 6.30 14.18 16.17
C PHE A 342 7.60 13.99 16.94
N GLU A 343 7.98 12.74 17.17
CA GLU A 343 9.14 12.37 17.97
C GLU A 343 9.93 11.22 17.32
N GLU A 344 11.15 10.99 17.81
CA GLU A 344 11.95 9.81 17.48
C GLU A 344 11.90 8.82 18.63
N HIS A 345 11.59 7.57 18.36
CA HIS A 345 11.51 6.52 19.38
C HIS A 345 12.09 5.19 18.90
N GLU A 346 12.36 4.30 19.84
CA GLU A 346 12.64 2.88 19.60
C GLU A 346 11.38 2.04 19.88
N LEU A 347 10.90 1.34 18.87
CA LEU A 347 9.77 0.40 18.98
C LEU A 347 10.28 -1.04 18.97
N LYS A 348 9.72 -1.90 19.83
CA LYS A 348 9.89 -3.36 19.74
C LYS A 348 8.54 -4.05 19.67
N LEU A 349 8.39 -4.97 18.72
CA LEU A 349 7.30 -5.93 18.63
C LEU A 349 7.85 -7.32 18.95
N SER A 350 7.36 -7.93 20.02
CA SER A 350 7.77 -9.27 20.45
C SER A 350 6.57 -10.20 20.31
N SER A 351 6.72 -11.32 19.62
CA SER A 351 5.64 -12.30 19.43
C SER A 351 5.94 -13.60 20.15
N ASN A 352 4.88 -14.24 20.67
CA ASN A 352 4.96 -15.58 21.22
C ASN A 352 4.66 -16.70 20.21
N SER A 353 4.31 -16.36 18.97
CA SER A 353 3.80 -17.31 17.98
C SER A 353 4.73 -17.43 16.77
N ASP A 354 4.94 -18.66 16.29
CA ASP A 354 5.55 -18.96 15.00
C ASP A 354 4.65 -18.59 13.81
N ASP A 355 3.40 -18.24 14.04
CA ASP A 355 2.50 -17.69 13.01
C ASP A 355 2.73 -16.20 12.74
N PHE A 356 3.59 -15.53 13.49
CA PHE A 356 3.87 -14.10 13.28
C PHE A 356 4.66 -13.89 11.97
N ALA A 357 4.05 -13.19 11.02
CA ALA A 357 4.71 -12.72 9.81
C ALA A 357 4.52 -11.20 9.63
N LEU A 358 5.61 -10.46 9.70
CA LEU A 358 5.62 -9.01 9.47
C LEU A 358 5.91 -8.73 7.98
N PHE A 359 4.96 -8.07 7.32
CA PHE A 359 5.07 -7.65 5.93
C PHE A 359 5.64 -6.24 5.78
N ALA A 360 5.17 -5.31 6.62
CA ALA A 360 5.65 -3.93 6.61
C ALA A 360 5.42 -3.20 7.93
N PHE A 361 6.23 -2.18 8.18
CA PHE A 361 5.89 -1.05 9.05
C PHE A 361 5.56 0.17 8.21
N THR A 362 4.47 0.86 8.56
CA THR A 362 4.10 2.15 7.97
C THR A 362 4.01 3.23 9.05
N PHE A 363 4.17 4.48 8.66
CA PHE A 363 4.32 5.60 9.59
C PHE A 363 3.43 6.78 9.19
N GLY A 364 3.10 7.61 10.18
CA GLY A 364 2.36 8.86 9.99
C GLY A 364 3.06 10.05 10.66
N ALA A 365 2.67 11.25 10.25
CA ALA A 365 3.09 12.53 10.85
C ALA A 365 1.91 13.36 11.37
N ASN A 366 0.70 12.81 11.39
CA ASN A 366 -0.50 13.53 11.82
C ASN A 366 -0.44 13.83 13.31
N SER A 367 -0.79 15.05 13.71
CA SER A 367 -0.80 15.46 15.12
C SER A 367 -1.90 14.78 15.98
N GLN A 368 -2.71 13.87 15.44
CA GLN A 368 -3.78 13.16 16.18
C GLN A 368 -4.05 11.69 15.75
N GLY A 369 -3.11 10.99 15.10
CA GLY A 369 -3.26 9.56 14.76
C GLY A 369 -3.97 9.26 13.41
N PRO A 370 -4.08 7.97 13.02
CA PRO A 370 -4.17 7.52 11.63
C PRO A 370 -5.42 7.96 10.86
#